data_AF-A0A9P8AYU1-F1
#
_entry.id   AF-A0A9P8AYU1-F1
#
_cell.length_a   1.000
_cell.length_b   1.000
_cell.length_c   1.000
_cell.angle_alpha   90.00
_cell.angle_beta   90.00
_cell.angle_gamma   90.00
#
_symmetry.space_group_name_H-M   'P 1'
#
loop_
_entity.id
_entity.type
_entity.pdbx_description
1 polymer ?
#
loop_
_entity_poly.entity_id
_entity_poly.type
_entity_poly.pdbx_seq_one_letter_code
_entity_poly.pdbx_strand_id
1 'polypeptide(L)'
;MDTSLKNALSFVFAGNSFVYQLHSPLSKDMIDIFFLKLVAILSAIYYAVSLPKSPHHLLLFIDSLNSVSAFDSLLVSEPLHNGPLLRAAGLILHSGIDIHI
;
A
#
# COMPACT_ATOMS: atom_id res chain seq x y z
N MET A 1 -15.19 7.32 19.36
CA MET A 1 -14.69 6.74 18.09
C MET A 1 -14.84 5.24 18.19
N ASP A 2 -15.71 4.66 17.36
CA ASP A 2 -16.01 3.23 17.38
C ASP A 2 -14.86 2.46 16.71
N THR A 3 -14.15 1.62 17.46
CA THR A 3 -12.98 0.84 17.01
C THR A 3 -13.39 -0.46 16.29
N SER A 4 -14.54 -0.45 15.60
CA SER A 4 -15.13 -1.63 14.97
C SER A 4 -14.46 -2.03 13.64
N LEU A 5 -13.74 -1.10 12.99
CA LEU A 5 -12.94 -1.37 11.79
C LEU A 5 -11.60 -2.03 12.16
N LYS A 6 -11.65 -3.34 12.40
CA LYS A 6 -10.47 -4.20 12.49
C LYS A 6 -9.96 -4.49 11.07
N ASN A 7 -8.65 -4.41 10.87
CA ASN A 7 -7.95 -4.72 9.62
C ASN A 7 -8.45 -3.91 8.41
N ALA A 8 -8.75 -2.63 8.63
CA ALA A 8 -9.13 -1.72 7.57
C ALA A 8 -7.91 -0.97 7.04
N LEU A 9 -8.00 -0.57 5.77
CA LEU A 9 -7.06 0.32 5.13
C LEU A 9 -7.83 1.35 4.30
N SER A 10 -7.22 2.51 4.09
CA SER A 10 -7.79 3.55 3.26
C SER A 10 -6.70 4.37 2.59
N PHE A 11 -7.01 4.92 1.42
CA PHE A 11 -6.20 5.95 0.78
C PHE A 11 -7.10 7.01 0.14
N VAL A 12 -6.54 8.18 -0.12
CA VAL A 12 -7.23 9.29 -0.80
C VAL A 12 -6.49 9.59 -2.10
N PHE A 13 -7.23 9.70 -3.20
CA PHE A 13 -6.68 10.07 -4.50
C PHE A 13 -7.57 11.12 -5.17
N ALA A 14 -6.97 12.28 -5.51
CA ALA A 14 -7.65 13.39 -6.18
C ALA A 14 -8.99 13.79 -5.52
N GLY A 15 -9.03 13.83 -4.18
CA GLY A 15 -10.23 14.18 -3.41
C GLY A 15 -11.23 13.03 -3.17
N ASN A 16 -10.98 11.84 -3.73
CA ASN A 16 -11.83 10.66 -3.51
C ASN A 16 -11.20 9.76 -2.44
N SER A 17 -12.01 9.32 -1.47
CA SER A 17 -11.58 8.40 -0.42
C SER A 17 -11.97 6.97 -0.75
N PHE A 18 -11.01 6.06 -0.63
CA PHE A 18 -11.20 4.63 -0.80
C PHE A 18 -10.96 3.94 0.53
N VAL A 19 -11.90 3.10 0.96
CA VAL A 19 -11.82 2.36 2.22
C VAL A 19 -12.07 0.89 1.91
N TYR A 20 -11.16 0.05 2.38
CA TYR A 20 -11.23 -1.39 2.21
C TYR A 20 -11.10 -2.08 3.57
N GLN A 21 -11.81 -3.18 3.73
CA GLN A 21 -11.69 -4.05 4.88
C GLN A 21 -11.10 -5.39 4.42
N LEU A 22 -10.02 -5.81 5.07
CA LEU A 22 -9.42 -7.10 4.78
C LEU A 22 -10.21 -8.20 5.49
N HIS A 23 -10.90 -9.00 4.69
CA HIS A 23 -11.48 -10.27 5.11
C HIS A 23 -10.45 -11.38 4.90
N SER A 24 -9.49 -11.47 5.82
CA SER A 24 -8.44 -12.47 5.73
C SER A 24 -8.78 -13.73 6.54
N PRO A 25 -8.53 -14.94 6.01
CA PRO A 25 -8.54 -16.18 6.80
C PRO A 25 -7.30 -16.31 7.70
N LEU A 26 -6.28 -15.46 7.53
CA LEU A 26 -5.12 -15.42 8.42
C LEU A 26 -5.56 -15.03 9.83
N SER A 27 -5.00 -15.67 10.85
CA SER A 27 -5.29 -15.32 12.24
C SER A 27 -5.04 -13.83 12.46
N LYS A 28 -5.91 -13.21 13.25
CA LYS A 28 -5.89 -11.75 13.52
C LYS A 28 -4.52 -11.28 14.04
N ASP A 29 -3.75 -12.18 14.65
CA ASP A 29 -2.44 -11.91 15.24
C ASP A 29 -1.30 -11.95 14.21
N MET A 30 -1.54 -12.45 12.99
CA MET A 30 -0.54 -12.44 11.91
C MET A 30 -0.51 -11.12 11.14
N ILE A 31 -1.59 -10.33 11.12
CA ILE A 31 -1.65 -9.10 10.32
C ILE A 31 -1.32 -7.90 11.22
N ASP A 32 -0.09 -7.43 11.14
CA ASP A 32 0.32 -6.21 11.82
C ASP A 32 -0.04 -4.93 11.04
N ILE A 33 0.10 -3.78 11.70
CA ILE A 33 -0.19 -2.48 11.12
C ILE A 33 0.72 -2.13 9.93
N PHE A 34 1.96 -2.60 9.94
CA PHE A 34 2.91 -2.30 8.87
C PHE A 34 2.54 -3.03 7.58
N PHE A 35 2.12 -4.30 7.68
CA PHE A 35 1.52 -5.03 6.57
C PHE A 35 0.32 -4.30 5.99
N LEU A 36 -0.62 -3.83 6.84
CA LEU A 36 -1.79 -3.07 6.39
C LEU A 36 -1.38 -1.80 5.63
N LYS A 37 -0.35 -1.09 6.11
CA LYS A 37 0.18 0.09 5.41
C LYS A 37 0.78 -0.26 4.06
N LEU A 38 1.54 -1.35 3.94
CA LEU A 38 2.08 -1.81 2.65
C LEU A 38 0.96 -2.20 1.67
N VAL A 39 -0.10 -2.86 2.15
CA VAL A 39 -1.26 -3.17 1.30
C VAL A 39 -2.02 -1.89 0.90
N ALA A 40 -2.09 -0.89 1.77
CA ALA A 40 -2.69 0.40 1.43
C ALA A 40 -1.93 1.12 0.32
N ILE A 41 -0.60 1.15 0.41
CA ILE A 41 0.29 1.71 -0.62
C ILE A 41 0.13 0.94 -1.92
N LEU A 42 0.20 -0.39 -1.87
CA LEU A 42 -0.02 -1.25 -3.04
C LEU A 42 -1.37 -0.97 -3.71
N SER A 43 -2.43 -0.79 -2.91
CA SER A 43 -3.77 -0.52 -3.40
C SER A 43 -3.86 0.86 -4.08
N ALA A 44 -3.20 1.88 -3.52
CA ALA A 44 -3.11 3.21 -4.12
C ALA A 44 -2.34 3.19 -5.46
N ILE A 45 -1.21 2.48 -5.51
CA ILE A 45 -0.42 2.30 -6.74
C ILE A 45 -1.25 1.56 -7.80
N TYR A 46 -1.86 0.43 -7.42
CA TYR A 46 -2.69 -0.34 -8.34
C TYR A 46 -3.84 0.49 -8.89
N TYR A 47 -4.52 1.25 -8.03
CA TYR A 47 -5.59 2.16 -8.46
C TYR A 47 -5.08 3.18 -9.47
N ALA A 48 -3.96 3.87 -9.19
CA ALA A 48 -3.38 4.84 -10.10
C ALA A 48 -3.03 4.24 -11.48
N VAL A 49 -2.40 3.06 -11.48
CA VAL A 49 -2.04 2.32 -12.71
C VAL A 49 -3.29 1.89 -13.49
N SER A 50 -4.39 1.58 -12.81
CA SER A 50 -5.64 1.11 -13.44
C SER A 50 -6.46 2.22 -14.12
N LEU A 51 -6.09 3.49 -13.92
CA LEU A 51 -6.82 4.61 -14.53
C LEU A 51 -6.67 4.59 -16.06
N PRO A 52 -7.72 4.95 -16.82
CA PRO A 52 -7.66 5.03 -18.29
C PRO A 52 -6.50 5.91 -18.80
N LYS A 53 -6.16 6.94 -18.02
CA LYS A 53 -4.95 7.74 -18.20
C LYS A 53 -4.10 7.63 -16.93
N SER A 54 -3.30 6.57 -16.86
CA SER A 54 -2.35 6.36 -15.77
C SER A 54 -1.42 7.57 -15.61
N PRO A 55 -1.16 8.06 -14.39
CA PRO A 55 -0.21 9.13 -14.17
C PRO A 55 1.22 8.64 -14.48
N HIS A 56 2.08 9.53 -14.96
CA HIS A 56 3.52 9.23 -15.14
C HIS A 56 4.31 9.38 -13.84
N HIS A 57 3.86 10.29 -12.95
CA HIS A 57 4.46 10.53 -11.65
C HIS A 57 3.39 10.40 -10.57
N LEU A 58 3.70 9.65 -9.51
CA LEU A 58 2.81 9.44 -8.38
C LEU A 58 3.52 9.84 -7.09
N LEU A 59 2.96 10.84 -6.40
CA LEU A 59 3.40 11.25 -5.07
C LEU A 59 2.49 10.61 -4.02
N LEU A 60 3.08 9.88 -3.07
CA LEU A 60 2.37 9.18 -2.01
C LEU A 60 2.72 9.78 -0.65
N PHE A 61 1.75 10.40 0.02
CA PHE A 61 1.92 10.87 1.38
C PHE A 61 1.60 9.75 2.37
N ILE A 62 2.62 9.30 3.12
CA ILE A 62 2.51 8.16 4.03
C ILE A 62 2.97 8.57 5.43
N ASP A 63 2.24 8.15 6.46
CA ASP A 63 2.48 8.46 7.88
C ASP A 63 3.42 7.44 8.56
N SER A 64 4.32 6.81 7.82
CA SER A 64 5.08 5.64 8.27
C SER A 64 6.51 5.64 7.75
N LEU A 65 7.46 5.96 8.63
CA LEU A 65 8.89 5.90 8.33
C LEU A 65 9.34 4.49 7.91
N ASN A 66 8.74 3.45 8.49
CA ASN A 66 9.02 2.07 8.09
C ASN A 66 8.62 1.81 6.63
N SER A 67 7.51 2.41 6.18
CA SER A 67 7.05 2.28 4.80
C SER A 67 7.95 3.04 3.84
N VAL A 68 8.36 4.26 4.20
CA VAL A 68 9.36 5.03 3.43
C VAL A 68 10.65 4.21 3.29
N SER A 69 11.21 3.75 4.41
CA SER A 69 12.45 2.96 4.41
C SER A 69 12.34 1.65 3.62
N ALA A 70 11.19 0.97 3.66
CA ALA A 70 10.97 -0.26 2.91
C ALA A 70 10.92 -0.01 1.39
N PHE A 71 10.36 1.10 0.93
CA PHE A 71 10.34 1.45 -0.48
C PHE A 71 11.69 2.00 -0.96
N ASP A 72 12.41 2.75 -0.13
CA ASP A 72 13.76 3.25 -0.45
C ASP A 72 14.78 2.11 -0.59
N SER A 73 14.70 1.12 0.31
CA SER A 73 15.65 0.00 0.34
C SER A 73 15.21 -1.23 -0.44
N LEU A 74 13.91 -1.34 -0.75
CA LEU A 74 13.26 -2.56 -1.23
C LEU A 74 13.51 -3.76 -0.29
N LEU A 75 13.65 -3.51 1.00
CA LEU A 75 13.91 -4.51 2.04
C LEU A 75 12.91 -4.40 3.18
N VAL A 76 12.53 -5.55 3.72
CA VAL A 76 11.70 -5.68 4.92
C VAL A 76 12.25 -6.79 5.81
N SER A 77 12.11 -6.61 7.12
CA SER A 77 12.66 -7.55 8.09
C SER A 77 11.84 -8.83 8.21
N GLU A 78 10.51 -8.74 8.12
CA GLU A 78 9.64 -9.91 8.26
C GLU A 78 9.18 -10.45 6.88
N PRO A 79 9.21 -11.78 6.68
CA PRO A 79 8.82 -12.39 5.41
C PRO A 79 7.40 -12.04 4.95
N LEU A 80 6.47 -11.82 5.88
CA LEU A 80 5.07 -11.48 5.58
C LEU A 80 4.94 -10.18 4.77
N HIS A 81 5.85 -9.23 4.97
CA HIS A 81 5.83 -7.91 4.32
C HIS A 81 6.37 -7.94 2.88
N ASN A 82 7.11 -8.99 2.50
CA ASN A 82 7.72 -9.09 1.18
C ASN A 82 6.67 -9.15 0.06
N GLY A 83 5.57 -9.86 0.27
CA GLY A 83 4.53 -10.04 -0.75
C GLY A 83 3.99 -8.71 -1.27
N PRO A 84 3.43 -7.85 -0.40
CA PRO A 84 2.96 -6.52 -0.80
C PRO A 84 4.04 -5.64 -1.41
N LEU A 85 5.25 -5.61 -0.82
CA LEU A 85 6.34 -4.76 -1.30
C LEU A 85 6.82 -5.16 -2.71
N LEU A 86 7.08 -6.46 -2.93
CA LEU A 86 7.51 -6.97 -4.24
C LEU A 86 6.41 -6.79 -5.29
N ARG A 87 5.14 -6.94 -4.91
CA ARG A 87 4.03 -6.70 -5.83
C ARG A 87 3.95 -5.23 -6.23
N ALA A 88 4.17 -4.30 -5.29
CA ALA A 88 4.21 -2.88 -5.56
C ALA A 88 5.38 -2.54 -6.51
N ALA A 89 6.59 -3.00 -6.20
CA ALA A 89 7.76 -2.83 -7.07
C ALA A 89 7.52 -3.37 -8.49
N GLY A 90 6.90 -4.55 -8.61
CA GLY A 90 6.54 -5.13 -9.91
C GLY A 90 5.55 -4.27 -10.70
N LEU A 91 4.55 -3.68 -10.05
CA LEU A 91 3.59 -2.77 -10.71
C LEU A 91 4.28 -1.48 -11.18
N ILE A 92 5.15 -0.90 -10.37
CA ILE A 92 5.93 0.30 -10.70
C ILE A 92 6.76 0.04 -11.96
N LEU A 93 7.57 -1.02 -11.94
CA LEU A 93 8.42 -1.38 -13.08
C LEU A 93 7.63 -1.71 -14.34
N HIS A 94 6.48 -2.38 -14.21
CA HIS A 94 5.66 -2.77 -15.36
C HIS A 94 4.91 -1.57 -15.98
N SER A 95 4.42 -0.66 -15.14
CA SER A 95 3.64 0.50 -15.59
C SER A 95 4.51 1.66 -16.06
N GLY A 96 5.78 1.71 -15.64
CA GLY A 96 6.67 2.83 -15.91
C GLY A 96 6.30 4.11 -15.15
N ILE A 97 5.48 4.00 -14.10
CA ILE A 97 5.19 5.12 -13.21
C ILE A 97 6.42 5.40 -12.35
N ASP A 98 6.79 6.67 -12.26
CA ASP A 98 7.77 7.15 -11.31
C ASP A 98 7.09 7.46 -9.97
N ILE A 99 7.62 6.91 -8.88
CA ILE A 99 7.02 7.05 -7.54
C ILE A 99 7.93 7.84 -6.63
N HIS A 100 7.33 8.78 -5.90
CA HIS A 100 7.94 9.46 -4.77
C HIS A 100 7.09 9.23 -3.51
N ILE A 101 7.75 8.87 -2.42
CA ILE A 101 7.17 8.54 -1.12
C ILE A 101 7.75 9.48 -0.07
#